data_AF-A0A2S9GFH9-F1
#
_entry.id   AF-A0A2S9GFH9-F1
#
_cell.length_a   1.000
_cell.length_b   1.000
_cell.length_c   1.000
_cell.angle_alpha   90.00
_cell.angle_beta   90.00
_cell.angle_gamma   90.00
#
_symmetry.space_group_name_H-M   'P 1'
#
loop_
_entity.id
_entity.type
_entity.pdbx_description
1 polymer ?
#
loop_
_entity_poly.entity_id
_entity_poly.type
_entity_poly.pdbx_seq_one_letter_code
_entity_poly.pdbx_strand_id
1 'polypeptide(L)' 'PVAEAVEAARIAKIYAARAAMTVCETSIQVHGGIGNTWECLANIYLRRVLAATEAWPAKLEELTIGLS' A
#
# COMPACT_ATOMS: atom_id res chain seq x y z
N PRO A 1 8.99 11.20 -21.68
CA PRO A 1 9.17 10.01 -22.57
C PRO A 1 8.61 8.71 -21.96
N VAL A 2 8.44 7.61 -22.73
CA VAL A 2 7.86 6.35 -22.21
C VAL A 2 8.63 5.80 -21.00
N ALA A 3 9.96 5.84 -21.03
CA ALA A 3 10.80 5.37 -19.92
C ALA A 3 10.54 6.14 -18.61
N GLU A 4 10.46 7.46 -18.68
CA GLU A 4 10.13 8.32 -17.53
C GLU A 4 8.72 8.05 -16.99
N ALA A 5 7.75 7.80 -17.88
CA ALA A 5 6.39 7.47 -17.47
C ALA A 5 6.33 6.12 -16.73
N VAL A 6 7.09 5.13 -17.17
CA VAL A 6 7.22 3.84 -16.49
C VAL A 6 7.85 4.01 -15.11
N GLU A 7 8.92 4.80 -15.00
CA GLU A 7 9.58 5.06 -13.70
C GLU A 7 8.64 5.81 -12.75
N ALA A 8 7.96 6.85 -13.22
CA ALA A 8 6.98 7.59 -12.43
C ALA A 8 5.84 6.68 -11.93
N ALA A 9 5.36 5.74 -12.76
CA ALA A 9 4.35 4.78 -12.36
C ALA A 9 4.84 3.81 -11.28
N ARG A 10 6.10 3.34 -11.35
CA ARG A 10 6.71 2.49 -10.30
C ARG A 10 6.80 3.23 -8.98
N ILE A 11 7.28 4.47 -8.99
CA ILE A 11 7.35 5.35 -7.82
C ILE A 11 5.96 5.54 -7.22
N ALA A 12 4.97 5.91 -8.03
CA ALA A 12 3.61 6.14 -7.59
C ALA A 12 3.00 4.89 -6.94
N LYS A 13 3.23 3.71 -7.52
CA LYS A 13 2.73 2.44 -6.98
C LYS A 13 3.34 2.11 -5.62
N ILE A 14 4.65 2.27 -5.46
CA ILE A 14 5.35 2.01 -4.19
C ILE A 14 4.87 2.99 -3.10
N TYR A 15 4.79 4.28 -3.44
CA TYR A 15 4.29 5.29 -2.52
C TYR A 15 2.85 4.99 -2.07
N ALA A 16 1.96 4.73 -3.03
CA ALA A 16 0.55 4.44 -2.75
C ALA A 16 0.38 3.17 -1.91
N ALA A 17 1.17 2.12 -2.15
CA ALA A 17 1.12 0.89 -1.37
C ALA A 17 1.51 1.13 0.10
N ARG A 18 2.61 1.87 0.36
CA ARG A 18 3.05 2.23 1.71
C ARG A 18 1.99 3.07 2.43
N ALA A 19 1.51 4.13 1.76
CA ALA A 19 0.51 5.02 2.33
C ALA A 19 -0.79 4.27 2.65
N ALA A 20 -1.26 3.42 1.74
CA ALA A 20 -2.46 2.63 1.95
C ALA A 20 -2.31 1.64 3.12
N MET A 21 -1.11 1.07 3.33
CA MET A 21 -0.84 0.18 4.46
C MET A 21 -1.02 0.94 5.78
N THR A 22 -0.32 2.06 5.94
CA THR A 22 -0.42 2.90 7.14
C THR A 22 -1.84 3.35 7.42
N VAL A 23 -2.58 3.78 6.38
CA VAL A 23 -3.99 4.20 6.53
C VAL A 23 -4.88 3.04 6.97
N CYS A 24 -4.73 1.86 6.36
CA CYS A 24 -5.53 0.70 6.72
C CYS A 24 -5.23 0.24 8.15
N GLU A 25 -3.96 0.08 8.52
CA GLU A 25 -3.55 -0.30 9.88
C GLU A 25 -4.06 0.69 10.93
N THR A 26 -3.94 1.99 10.66
CA THR A 26 -4.46 3.04 11.54
C THR A 26 -5.98 2.95 11.65
N SER A 27 -6.69 2.70 10.54
CA SER A 27 -8.14 2.54 10.54
C SER A 27 -8.58 1.33 11.38
N ILE A 28 -7.88 0.20 11.27
CA ILE A 28 -8.11 -0.97 12.16
C ILE A 28 -7.95 -0.57 13.61
N GLN A 29 -6.87 0.13 13.95
CA GLN A 29 -6.58 0.54 15.32
C GLN A 29 -7.64 1.49 15.89
N VAL A 30 -8.14 2.45 15.11
CA VAL A 30 -9.21 3.39 15.52
C VAL A 30 -10.51 2.67 15.83
N HIS A 31 -10.85 1.61 15.09
CA HIS A 31 -12.06 0.83 15.31
C HIS A 31 -11.90 -0.23 16.42
N GLY A 32 -10.66 -0.57 16.81
CA GLY A 32 -10.39 -1.61 17.79
C GLY A 32 -10.76 -3.00 17.28
N GLY A 33 -11.32 -3.85 18.14
CA GLY A 33 -11.58 -5.27 17.81
C GLY A 33 -12.44 -5.48 16.55
N ILE A 34 -13.48 -4.65 16.37
CA ILE A 34 -14.37 -4.74 15.19
C ILE A 34 -13.63 -4.43 13.88
N GLY A 35 -12.53 -3.67 13.93
CA GLY A 35 -11.72 -3.39 12.76
C GLY A 35 -11.21 -4.66 12.08
N ASN A 36 -11.00 -5.74 12.84
CA ASN A 36 -10.49 -7.02 12.33
C ASN A 36 -11.58 -8.00 11.84
N THR A 37 -12.86 -7.64 11.96
CA THR A 37 -13.98 -8.52 11.60
C THR A 37 -14.52 -8.20 10.20
N TRP A 38 -15.40 -9.04 9.65
CA TRP A 38 -15.93 -8.86 8.29
C TRP A 38 -17.05 -7.82 8.20
N GLU A 39 -17.56 -7.39 9.34
CA GLU A 39 -18.58 -6.36 9.49
C GLU A 39 -17.99 -4.95 9.33
N CYS A 40 -16.67 -4.79 9.48
CA CYS A 40 -15.96 -3.53 9.24
C CYS A 40 -15.26 -3.54 7.88
N LEU A 41 -15.55 -2.55 7.04
CA LEU A 41 -14.90 -2.40 5.73
C LEU A 41 -13.38 -2.19 5.83
N ALA A 42 -12.87 -1.70 6.97
CA ALA A 42 -11.43 -1.52 7.20
C ALA A 42 -10.65 -2.84 7.03
N ASN A 43 -11.19 -3.98 7.49
CA ASN A 43 -10.61 -5.30 7.30
C ASN A 43 -10.49 -5.68 5.81
N ILE A 44 -11.51 -5.35 5.01
CA ILE A 44 -11.52 -5.63 3.57
C ILE A 44 -10.44 -4.80 2.88
N TYR A 45 -10.30 -3.52 3.23
CA TYR A 45 -9.27 -2.65 2.67
C TYR A 45 -7.86 -3.09 3.07
N LEU A 46 -7.63 -3.46 4.34
CA LEU A 46 -6.33 -3.99 4.77
C LEU A 46 -5.94 -5.23 3.96
N ARG A 47 -6.85 -6.20 3.78
CA ARG A 47 -6.61 -7.42 2.98
C ARG A 47 -6.28 -7.10 1.52
N ARG A 48 -6.96 -6.12 0.92
CA ARG A 48 -6.68 -5.67 -0.45
C ARG A 48 -5.30 -5.04 -0.56
N VAL A 49 -4.91 -4.21 0.40
CA VAL A 49 -3.59 -3.57 0.40
C VAL A 49 -2.48 -4.61 0.56
N LEU A 50 -2.65 -5.59 1.45
CA LEU A 50 -1.71 -6.70 1.62
C LEU A 50 -1.52 -7.47 0.30
N ALA A 51 -2.62 -7.89 -0.34
CA ALA A 51 -2.56 -8.60 -1.62
C ALA A 51 -1.95 -7.74 -2.74
N ALA A 52 -2.33 -6.46 -2.84
CA ALA A 52 -1.83 -5.55 -3.86
C ALA A 52 -0.36 -5.14 -3.66
N THR A 53 0.17 -5.32 -2.44
CA THR A 53 1.57 -5.10 -2.11
C THR A 53 2.38 -6.35 -2.42
N GLU A 54 1.90 -7.55 -2.04
CA GLU A 54 2.58 -8.82 -2.38
C GLU A 54 2.67 -9.07 -3.89
N ALA A 55 1.62 -8.72 -4.65
CA ALA A 55 1.60 -8.92 -6.09
C ALA A 55 2.59 -8.02 -6.86
N TRP A 56 3.24 -7.05 -6.19
CA TRP A 56 4.17 -6.13 -6.82
C TRP A 56 5.60 -6.33 -6.27
N PRO A 57 6.48 -7.04 -6.99
CA PRO A 57 7.79 -7.44 -6.47
C PRO A 57 8.86 -6.33 -6.46
N ALA A 58 8.52 -5.08 -6.81
CA ALA A 58 9.50 -4.01 -6.83
C ALA A 58 9.91 -3.62 -5.40
N LYS A 59 11.20 -3.82 -5.09
CA LYS A 59 11.79 -3.39 -3.83
C LYS A 59 12.16 -1.93 -3.91
N LEU A 60 12.14 -1.25 -2.76
CA LEU A 60 12.46 0.18 -2.66
C LEU A 60 13.89 0.49 -3.15
N GLU A 61 14.77 -0.50 -3.06
CA GLU A 61 16.16 -0.50 -3.55
C GLU A 61 16.27 -0.36 -5.08
N GLU A 62 15.20 -0.65 -5.82
CA GLU A 62 15.17 -0.57 -7.28
C GLU A 62 14.75 0.81 -7.81
N LEU A 63 14.33 1.72 -6.92
CA LEU A 63 13.94 3.08 -7.30
C LEU A 63 15.13 4.04 -7.20
N THR A 64 15.27 4.89 -8.21
CA THR A 64 16.30 5.94 -8.26
C THR A 64 16.17 6.99 -7.14
N ILE A 65 14.99 7.08 -6.52
CA ILE A 65 14.73 7.96 -5.38
C ILE A 65 14.61 7.13 -4.09
N GLY A 66 15.52 7.36 -3.15
CA GLY A 66 15.40 6.81 -1.80
C GLY A 66 14.19 7.42 -1.09
N LEU A 67 13.05 6.74 -1.13
CA LEU A 67 11.86 7.13 -0.38
C LEU A 67 12.05 6.66 1.07
N SER A 68 12.50 7.56 1.96
CA SER A 68 12.59 7.29 3.42
C SER A 68 11.24 6.86 3.98
#